data_AF-A7TCA5-F1
#
_entry.id   AF-A7TCA5-F1
#
_cell.length_a   1.000
_cell.length_b   1.000
_cell.length_c   1.000
_cell.angle_alpha   90.00
_cell.angle_beta   90.00
_cell.angle_gamma   90.00
#
_symmetry.space_group_name_H-M   'P 1'
#
loop_
_entity.id
_entity.type
_entity.pdbx_description
1 polymer ?
#
loop_
_entity_poly.entity_id
_entity_poly.type
_entity_poly.pdbx_seq_one_letter_code
_entity_poly.pdbx_strand_id
1 'polypeptide(L)'
;CGEQRGKDRKLAYSNAPDAIRAQLYQLQYWHSDVKIADMGNILEGATANDTKAALKTVLNELEQEGKTVVVLGGSHDLTLEQYEAFKKSKKMINATVADMLIDLEETEGVTDRGFLMDMLTEQPNFIKHYNHIAFQSYYVEPKILETLDKLRFDFYRLGVVKDKIENMEPVLRSSNIFSFDINAVKFCDAPTNDNASPNGLAGDESCQLARYAGMSDKLSSFGIYGYDTQKDIHRMTAKLISQMLWYFIDGYQVRRTEVPFTEKDEYLSFHLSFSEIDAEFLKSKRTNRWWMKLPSGDYIPCTYEDYQTASNGDIPERWFREQERLV
;
A
#
# COMPACT_ATOMS: atom_id res chain seq x y z
N CYS A 1 -2.91 14.24 9.41
CA CYS A 1 -2.74 14.02 10.86
C CYS A 1 -1.25 14.07 11.17
N GLY A 2 -0.75 15.17 11.71
CA GLY A 2 0.65 15.37 12.09
C GLY A 2 1.05 14.75 13.42
N GLU A 3 0.28 13.80 13.96
CA GLU A 3 0.66 13.09 15.19
C GLU A 3 1.99 12.34 14.96
N GLN A 4 2.96 12.53 15.86
CA GLN A 4 4.29 11.92 15.79
C GLN A 4 4.71 11.25 17.10
N ARG A 5 3.86 11.29 18.14
CA ARG A 5 4.20 10.74 19.46
C ARG A 5 4.27 9.21 19.50
N GLY A 6 3.83 8.53 18.43
CA GLY A 6 4.05 7.10 18.20
C GLY A 6 5.51 6.76 17.87
N LYS A 7 6.25 7.70 17.30
CA LYS A 7 7.69 7.60 17.04
C LYS A 7 8.54 8.01 18.24
N ASP A 8 8.28 9.19 18.77
CA ASP A 8 8.87 9.64 20.03
C ASP A 8 7.87 10.54 20.75
N ARG A 9 7.53 10.19 22.00
CA ARG A 9 6.56 10.88 22.85
C ARG A 9 6.88 12.37 23.07
N LYS A 10 8.11 12.80 22.82
CA LYS A 10 8.56 14.19 22.97
C LYS A 10 8.38 15.03 21.70
N LEU A 11 8.10 14.41 20.55
CA LEU A 11 7.90 15.14 19.30
C LEU A 11 6.62 15.97 19.37
N ALA A 12 6.72 17.19 18.85
CA ALA A 12 5.58 18.06 18.67
C ALA A 12 4.74 17.61 17.48
N TYR A 13 3.49 18.07 17.42
CA TYR A 13 2.65 17.85 16.26
C TYR A 13 3.27 18.45 14.99
N SER A 14 3.33 17.63 13.95
CA SER A 14 3.97 17.94 12.68
C SER A 14 3.10 18.81 11.77
N ASN A 15 3.73 19.77 11.10
CA ASN A 15 3.13 20.52 9.99
C ASN A 15 3.34 19.84 8.62
N ALA A 16 3.81 18.59 8.59
CA ALA A 16 3.99 17.78 7.37
C ALA A 16 2.79 17.80 6.43
N PRO A 17 1.53 17.60 6.89
CA PRO A 17 0.37 17.66 6.00
C PRO A 17 0.24 19.00 5.28
N ASP A 18 0.48 20.11 5.99
CA ASP A 18 0.37 21.47 5.43
C ASP A 18 1.49 21.74 4.41
N ALA A 19 2.71 21.29 4.69
CA ALA A 19 3.85 21.41 3.78
C ALA A 19 3.62 20.64 2.47
N ILE A 20 3.07 19.42 2.56
CA ILE A 20 2.69 18.61 1.39
C ILE A 20 1.59 19.31 0.60
N ARG A 21 0.49 19.74 1.26
CA ARG A 21 -0.62 20.45 0.60
C ARG A 21 -0.14 21.71 -0.12
N ALA A 22 0.77 22.47 0.51
CA ALA A 22 1.34 23.65 -0.10
C ALA A 22 2.09 23.36 -1.41
N GLN A 23 2.70 22.18 -1.58
CA GLN A 23 3.30 21.77 -2.86
C GLN A 23 2.25 21.21 -3.83
N LEU A 24 1.32 20.38 -3.35
CA LEU A 24 0.27 19.78 -4.17
C LEU A 24 -0.59 20.84 -4.88
N TYR A 25 -0.99 21.89 -4.17
CA TYR A 25 -1.86 22.95 -4.72
C TYR A 25 -1.18 23.83 -5.77
N GLN A 26 0.14 23.72 -5.94
CA GLN A 26 0.87 24.39 -7.01
C GLN A 26 0.90 23.58 -8.31
N LEU A 27 0.61 22.27 -8.24
CA LEU A 27 0.59 21.41 -9.41
C LEU A 27 -0.62 21.72 -10.29
N GLN A 28 -0.43 21.60 -11.60
CA GLN A 28 -1.53 21.74 -12.55
C GLN A 28 -2.48 20.55 -12.39
N TYR A 29 -3.78 20.84 -12.39
CA TYR A 29 -4.81 19.84 -12.24
C TYR A 29 -5.36 19.42 -13.61
N TRP A 30 -5.22 18.14 -13.94
CA TRP A 30 -5.61 17.57 -15.24
C TRP A 30 -6.79 16.59 -15.14
N HIS A 31 -7.26 16.31 -13.92
CA HIS A 31 -8.14 15.18 -13.62
C HIS A 31 -9.60 15.61 -13.40
N SER A 32 -10.17 16.39 -14.31
CA SER A 32 -11.45 17.11 -14.12
C SER A 32 -12.65 16.25 -13.67
N ASP A 33 -12.61 14.94 -13.91
CA ASP A 33 -13.68 14.01 -13.54
C ASP A 33 -13.60 13.54 -12.08
N VAL A 34 -12.46 13.78 -11.40
CA VAL A 34 -12.21 13.31 -10.03
C VAL A 34 -12.64 14.37 -9.03
N LYS A 35 -13.69 14.10 -8.25
CA LYS A 35 -14.10 15.00 -7.16
C LYS A 35 -13.24 14.79 -5.92
N ILE A 36 -12.52 15.83 -5.51
CA ILE A 36 -11.61 15.81 -4.36
C ILE A 36 -12.10 16.79 -3.31
N ALA A 37 -12.06 16.40 -2.05
CA ALA A 37 -12.30 17.27 -0.90
C ALA A 37 -11.12 17.16 0.07
N ASP A 38 -10.63 18.31 0.56
CA ASP A 38 -9.68 18.34 1.66
C ASP A 38 -10.44 18.52 2.98
N MET A 39 -10.32 17.53 3.87
CA MET A 39 -10.95 17.51 5.19
C MET A 39 -10.14 18.25 6.26
N GLY A 40 -8.99 18.83 5.89
CA GLY A 40 -8.13 19.60 6.79
C GLY A 40 -7.23 18.71 7.66
N ASN A 41 -7.02 19.13 8.92
CA ASN A 41 -6.16 18.44 9.88
C ASN A 41 -6.97 17.92 11.06
N ILE A 42 -6.60 16.72 11.54
CA ILE A 42 -6.99 16.27 12.89
C ILE A 42 -6.26 17.14 13.90
N LEU A 43 -6.97 17.73 14.86
CA LEU A 43 -6.33 18.55 15.88
C LEU A 43 -5.53 17.68 16.87
N GLU A 44 -4.40 18.20 17.33
CA GLU A 44 -3.60 17.53 18.37
C GLU A 44 -4.41 17.40 19.66
N GLY A 45 -4.59 16.17 20.11
CA GLY A 45 -5.20 15.88 21.41
C GLY A 45 -4.18 16.00 22.55
N ALA A 46 -4.70 16.13 23.79
CA ALA A 46 -3.87 16.20 24.99
C ALA A 46 -2.91 15.00 25.11
N THR A 47 -3.39 13.81 24.72
CA THR A 47 -2.59 12.60 24.57
C THR A 47 -2.57 12.12 23.12
N ALA A 48 -1.59 11.29 22.76
CA ALA A 48 -1.52 10.66 21.44
C ALA A 48 -2.78 9.84 21.13
N ASN A 49 -3.33 9.16 22.14
CA ASN A 49 -4.56 8.38 22.03
C ASN A 49 -5.78 9.25 21.70
N ASP A 50 -5.84 10.48 22.21
CA ASP A 50 -6.92 11.42 21.88
C ASP A 50 -6.88 11.80 20.39
N THR A 51 -5.68 12.10 19.86
CA THR A 51 -5.49 12.38 18.43
C THR A 51 -5.86 11.17 17.57
N LYS A 52 -5.38 9.98 17.96
CA LYS A 52 -5.66 8.71 17.28
C LYS A 52 -7.15 8.37 17.28
N ALA A 53 -7.86 8.61 18.39
CA ALA A 53 -9.30 8.42 18.48
C ALA A 53 -10.07 9.38 17.56
N ALA A 54 -9.64 10.63 17.45
CA ALA A 54 -10.22 11.59 16.52
C ALA A 54 -9.99 11.17 15.05
N LEU A 55 -8.76 10.77 14.69
CA LEU A 55 -8.43 10.25 13.36
C LEU A 55 -9.30 9.02 13.03
N LYS A 56 -9.35 8.04 13.94
CA LYS A 56 -10.18 6.84 13.81
C LYS A 56 -11.64 7.18 13.57
N THR A 57 -12.19 8.17 14.26
CA THR A 57 -13.60 8.57 14.10
C THR A 57 -13.87 9.09 12.69
N VAL A 58 -13.02 9.99 12.19
CA VAL A 58 -13.14 10.54 10.83
C VAL A 58 -12.97 9.44 9.77
N LEU A 59 -11.98 8.57 9.91
CA LEU A 59 -11.74 7.48 8.95
C LEU A 59 -12.92 6.50 8.90
N ASN A 60 -13.54 6.19 10.04
CA ASN A 60 -14.72 5.34 10.11
C ASN A 60 -15.91 5.94 9.34
N GLU A 61 -16.20 7.22 9.53
CA GLU A 61 -17.31 7.88 8.84
C GLU A 61 -17.11 7.91 7.33
N LEU A 62 -15.88 8.21 6.89
CA LEU A 62 -15.53 8.23 5.47
C LEU A 62 -15.57 6.83 4.82
N GLU A 63 -15.16 5.79 5.55
CA GLU A 63 -15.26 4.39 5.10
C GLU A 63 -16.71 3.96 4.92
N GLN A 64 -17.59 4.29 5.88
CA GLN A 64 -19.02 3.97 5.83
C GLN A 64 -19.73 4.67 4.67
N GLU A 65 -19.27 5.88 4.33
CA GLU A 65 -19.72 6.65 3.16
C GLU A 65 -19.11 6.18 1.84
N GLY A 66 -18.33 5.10 1.85
CA GLY A 66 -17.70 4.49 0.67
C GLY A 66 -16.67 5.39 0.00
N LYS A 67 -16.07 6.33 0.73
CA LYS A 67 -15.08 7.27 0.19
C LYS A 67 -13.69 6.65 0.14
N THR A 68 -12.92 7.01 -0.88
CA THR A 68 -11.48 6.72 -0.91
C THR A 68 -10.75 7.82 -0.16
N VAL A 69 -10.00 7.45 0.87
CA VAL A 69 -9.35 8.39 1.79
C VAL A 69 -7.85 8.35 1.60
N VAL A 70 -7.23 9.54 1.55
CA VAL A 70 -5.78 9.69 1.61
C VAL A 70 -5.39 10.35 2.93
N VAL A 71 -4.54 9.69 3.71
CA VAL A 71 -4.03 10.18 4.99
C VAL A 71 -2.60 10.67 4.80
N LEU A 72 -2.39 11.96 5.02
CA LEU A 72 -1.05 12.53 5.21
C LEU A 72 -0.72 12.44 6.69
N GLY A 73 0.05 11.43 7.06
CA GLY A 73 0.38 11.10 8.44
C GLY A 73 1.72 11.67 8.91
N GLY A 74 1.89 11.73 10.23
CA GLY A 74 3.16 11.96 10.88
C GLY A 74 3.92 10.64 11.03
N SER A 75 3.79 9.99 12.19
CA SER A 75 4.39 8.68 12.44
C SER A 75 3.64 7.54 11.77
N HIS A 76 4.34 6.46 11.45
CA HIS A 76 3.85 5.35 10.63
C HIS A 76 2.84 4.43 11.33
N ASP A 77 2.86 4.42 12.66
CA ASP A 77 1.88 3.72 13.50
C ASP A 77 0.43 4.19 13.25
N LEU A 78 0.26 5.40 12.69
CA LEU A 78 -1.05 5.92 12.27
C LEU A 78 -1.77 5.07 11.20
N THR A 79 -1.08 4.07 10.65
CA THR A 79 -1.66 3.03 9.78
C THR A 79 -2.69 2.19 10.54
N LEU A 80 -2.52 1.99 11.85
CA LEU A 80 -3.47 1.23 12.67
C LEU A 80 -4.86 1.88 12.68
N GLU A 81 -4.93 3.21 12.67
CA GLU A 81 -6.18 3.95 12.63
C GLU A 81 -6.89 3.79 11.29
N GLN A 82 -6.15 3.62 10.19
CA GLN A 82 -6.73 3.22 8.90
C GLN A 82 -7.31 1.80 8.98
N TYR A 83 -6.58 0.85 9.57
CA TYR A 83 -7.03 -0.53 9.74
C TYR A 83 -8.27 -0.64 10.63
N GLU A 84 -8.28 0.09 11.73
CA GLU A 84 -9.37 0.13 12.69
C GLU A 84 -10.71 0.55 12.06
N ALA A 85 -10.68 1.33 10.97
CA ALA A 85 -11.88 1.69 10.23
C ALA A 85 -12.57 0.45 9.62
N PHE A 86 -11.79 -0.44 9.00
CA PHE A 86 -12.30 -1.68 8.40
C PHE A 86 -12.67 -2.72 9.44
N LYS A 87 -11.92 -2.77 10.55
CA LYS A 87 -12.25 -3.64 11.69
C LYS A 87 -13.60 -3.28 12.29
N LYS A 88 -13.92 -1.99 12.43
CA LYS A 88 -15.24 -1.55 12.92
C LYS A 88 -16.37 -1.96 11.97
N SER A 89 -16.13 -1.93 10.65
CA SER A 89 -17.07 -2.43 9.64
C SER A 89 -17.04 -3.96 9.47
N LYS A 90 -16.21 -4.67 10.25
CA LYS A 90 -15.99 -6.13 10.19
C LYS A 90 -15.62 -6.62 8.79
N LYS A 91 -14.93 -5.79 8.02
CA LYS A 91 -14.55 -6.09 6.64
C LYS A 91 -13.18 -6.75 6.62
N MET A 92 -13.12 -7.98 6.11
CA MET A 92 -11.85 -8.64 5.82
C MET A 92 -11.13 -7.88 4.70
N ILE A 93 -9.86 -7.55 4.91
CA ILE A 93 -9.08 -6.74 3.98
C ILE A 93 -7.72 -7.34 3.63
N ASN A 94 -7.20 -6.92 2.48
CA ASN A 94 -5.79 -7.07 2.15
C ASN A 94 -5.06 -5.76 2.46
N ALA A 95 -3.95 -5.83 3.19
CA ALA A 95 -3.12 -4.68 3.51
C ALA A 95 -1.78 -4.74 2.77
N THR A 96 -1.27 -3.58 2.39
CA THR A 96 0.07 -3.44 1.79
C THR A 96 0.81 -2.30 2.45
N VAL A 97 2.07 -2.56 2.84
CA VAL A 97 2.99 -1.54 3.35
C VAL A 97 4.17 -1.44 2.38
N ALA A 98 4.60 -0.21 2.05
CA ALA A 98 5.88 0.04 1.41
C ALA A 98 6.80 0.72 2.40
N ASP A 99 7.88 0.03 2.78
CA ASP A 99 8.90 0.51 3.71
C ASP A 99 10.22 -0.22 3.40
N MET A 100 11.36 0.38 3.74
CA MET A 100 12.64 -0.31 3.74
C MET A 100 12.79 -1.25 4.97
N LEU A 101 12.05 -1.02 6.06
CA LEU A 101 12.08 -1.76 7.32
C LEU A 101 10.79 -2.57 7.52
N ILE A 102 10.86 -3.60 8.35
CA ILE A 102 9.68 -4.35 8.77
C ILE A 102 9.43 -4.05 10.25
N ASP A 103 8.49 -3.14 10.53
CA ASP A 103 8.17 -2.61 11.87
C ASP A 103 7.39 -3.60 12.75
N LEU A 104 8.05 -4.73 13.06
CA LEU A 104 7.60 -5.81 13.93
C LEU A 104 8.36 -5.88 15.26
N GLU A 105 9.02 -4.79 15.67
CA GLU A 105 9.76 -4.76 16.94
C GLU A 105 8.80 -4.94 18.12
N GLU A 106 9.17 -5.82 19.06
CA GLU A 106 8.45 -5.95 20.32
C GLU A 106 8.71 -4.69 21.17
N THR A 107 7.67 -3.87 21.37
CA THR A 107 7.78 -2.59 22.06
C THR A 107 6.76 -2.46 23.20
N GLU A 108 7.07 -1.61 24.19
CA GLU A 108 6.13 -1.28 25.26
C GLU A 108 5.03 -0.35 24.75
N GLY A 109 4.00 -0.95 24.16
CA GLY A 109 2.86 -0.27 23.54
C GLY A 109 3.06 0.00 22.05
N VAL A 110 2.09 0.67 21.44
CA VAL A 110 2.06 0.93 19.99
C VAL A 110 3.10 2.00 19.61
N THR A 111 4.07 1.62 18.77
CA THR A 111 5.11 2.51 18.23
C THR A 111 5.20 2.41 16.71
N ASP A 112 5.85 3.36 16.05
CA ASP A 112 6.11 3.31 14.60
C ASP A 112 7.00 2.13 14.18
N ARG A 113 7.76 1.56 15.13
CA ARG A 113 8.63 0.38 14.93
C ARG A 113 7.97 -0.96 15.22
N GLY A 114 6.79 -0.97 15.84
CA GLY A 114 6.12 -2.19 16.30
C GLY A 114 4.66 -2.33 15.89
N PHE A 115 4.07 -1.34 15.22
CA PHE A 115 2.62 -1.32 14.93
C PHE A 115 2.14 -2.50 14.08
N LEU A 116 3.01 -3.12 13.26
CA LEU A 116 2.63 -4.29 12.47
C LEU A 116 2.33 -5.49 13.37
N MET A 117 2.98 -5.60 14.53
CA MET A 117 2.72 -6.70 15.46
C MET A 117 1.28 -6.61 15.95
N ASP A 118 0.84 -5.41 16.36
CA ASP A 118 -0.54 -5.16 16.76
C ASP A 118 -1.51 -5.42 15.59
N MET A 119 -1.22 -4.89 14.40
CA MET A 119 -2.07 -5.05 13.22
C MET A 119 -2.31 -6.52 12.84
N LEU A 120 -1.27 -7.36 12.95
CA LEU A 120 -1.28 -8.74 12.46
C LEU A 120 -1.68 -9.77 13.53
N THR A 121 -1.61 -9.44 14.81
CA THR A 121 -1.87 -10.41 15.90
C THR A 121 -3.12 -10.10 16.72
N GLU A 122 -3.67 -8.89 16.62
CA GLU A 122 -4.84 -8.51 17.40
C GLU A 122 -6.07 -9.38 17.10
N GLN A 123 -6.86 -9.70 18.13
CA GLN A 123 -8.06 -10.51 18.03
C GLN A 123 -9.32 -9.69 18.36
N PRO A 124 -10.37 -9.74 17.52
CA PRO A 124 -10.47 -10.44 16.24
C PRO A 124 -9.65 -9.77 15.12
N ASN A 125 -8.96 -10.57 14.31
CA ASN A 125 -8.16 -10.09 13.18
C ASN A 125 -9.00 -10.03 11.88
N PHE A 126 -8.92 -8.91 11.15
CA PHE A 126 -9.58 -8.69 9.87
C PHE A 126 -8.61 -8.57 8.68
N ILE A 127 -7.31 -8.80 8.89
CA ILE A 127 -6.33 -8.95 7.82
C ILE A 127 -6.48 -10.34 7.20
N LYS A 128 -6.99 -10.38 5.97
CA LYS A 128 -7.02 -11.60 5.15
C LYS A 128 -5.64 -11.91 4.60
N HIS A 129 -4.95 -10.88 4.10
CA HIS A 129 -3.62 -11.00 3.51
C HIS A 129 -2.80 -9.74 3.73
N TYR A 130 -1.49 -9.91 3.90
CA TYR A 130 -0.55 -8.81 4.09
C TYR A 130 0.60 -8.91 3.08
N ASN A 131 0.96 -7.75 2.53
CA ASN A 131 2.05 -7.58 1.61
C ASN A 131 2.99 -6.49 2.12
N HIS A 132 4.28 -6.66 1.91
CA HIS A 132 5.28 -5.68 2.27
C HIS A 132 6.25 -5.47 1.11
N ILE A 133 6.43 -4.22 0.70
CA ILE A 133 7.13 -3.82 -0.52
C ILE A 133 8.36 -3.01 -0.15
N ALA A 134 9.46 -3.27 -0.87
CA ALA A 134 10.70 -2.49 -0.85
C ALA A 134 11.61 -2.65 0.39
N PHE A 135 11.39 -3.67 1.21
CA PHE A 135 12.27 -3.92 2.34
C PHE A 135 13.71 -4.24 1.91
N GLN A 136 14.66 -3.89 2.78
CA GLN A 136 16.09 -4.11 2.56
C GLN A 136 16.59 -5.16 3.54
N SER A 137 16.99 -6.34 3.03
CA SER A 137 17.29 -7.51 3.86
C SER A 137 18.39 -7.30 4.91
N TYR A 138 19.30 -6.34 4.70
CA TYR A 138 20.36 -6.04 5.65
C TYR A 138 19.90 -5.24 6.87
N TYR A 139 18.67 -4.72 6.88
CA TYR A 139 18.07 -4.07 8.06
C TYR A 139 17.03 -4.96 8.76
N VAL A 140 16.82 -6.18 8.29
CA VAL A 140 15.79 -7.09 8.83
C VAL A 140 16.46 -8.28 9.49
N GLU A 141 16.03 -8.60 10.71
CA GLU A 141 16.49 -9.82 11.39
C GLU A 141 16.03 -11.07 10.63
N PRO A 142 16.92 -12.04 10.33
CA PRO A 142 16.53 -13.24 9.57
C PRO A 142 15.35 -14.02 10.15
N LYS A 143 15.23 -14.07 11.48
CA LYS A 143 14.14 -14.75 12.19
C LYS A 143 12.77 -14.13 11.90
N ILE A 144 12.71 -12.81 11.67
CA ILE A 144 11.48 -12.12 11.29
C ILE A 144 11.02 -12.65 9.92
N LEU A 145 11.92 -12.78 8.94
CA LEU A 145 11.60 -13.31 7.62
C LEU A 145 11.06 -14.76 7.68
N GLU A 146 11.66 -15.62 8.50
CA GLU A 146 11.16 -16.99 8.70
C GLU A 146 9.76 -17.03 9.33
N THR A 147 9.48 -16.11 10.26
CA THR A 147 8.17 -16.02 10.92
C THR A 147 7.11 -15.55 9.94
N LEU A 148 7.46 -14.57 9.12
CA LEU A 148 6.60 -13.98 8.11
C LEU A 148 6.25 -14.95 6.98
N ASP A 149 7.22 -15.76 6.56
CA ASP A 149 7.02 -16.83 5.58
C ASP A 149 5.99 -17.88 6.07
N LYS A 150 6.05 -18.25 7.37
CA LYS A 150 5.07 -19.14 8.00
C LYS A 150 3.65 -18.57 8.05
N LEU A 151 3.52 -17.24 8.08
CA LEU A 151 2.22 -16.55 8.02
C LEU A 151 1.70 -16.41 6.58
N ARG A 152 2.44 -16.90 5.58
CA ARG A 152 2.12 -16.87 4.14
C ARG A 152 1.88 -15.48 3.57
N PHE A 153 2.46 -14.47 4.22
CA PHE A 153 2.47 -13.08 3.79
C PHE A 153 3.53 -12.84 2.71
N ASP A 154 3.30 -11.85 1.83
CA ASP A 154 4.21 -11.56 0.73
C ASP A 154 5.21 -10.47 1.09
N PHE A 155 6.49 -10.76 0.92
CA PHE A 155 7.57 -9.80 1.13
C PHE A 155 8.37 -9.61 -0.16
N TYR A 156 8.38 -8.38 -0.67
CA TYR A 156 9.07 -7.99 -1.90
C TYR A 156 10.30 -7.16 -1.57
N ARG A 157 11.48 -7.76 -1.73
CA ARG A 157 12.77 -7.06 -1.53
C ARG A 157 12.93 -5.92 -2.52
N LEU A 158 13.57 -4.83 -2.10
CA LEU A 158 13.83 -3.67 -2.95
C LEU A 158 14.34 -4.03 -4.35
N GLY A 159 15.35 -4.91 -4.44
CA GLY A 159 15.92 -5.30 -5.73
C GLY A 159 14.91 -5.96 -6.69
N VAL A 160 13.99 -6.78 -6.16
CA VAL A 160 12.93 -7.42 -6.95
C VAL A 160 11.91 -6.40 -7.42
N VAL A 161 11.53 -5.47 -6.54
CA VAL A 161 10.58 -4.40 -6.86
C VAL A 161 11.14 -3.49 -7.96
N LYS A 162 12.43 -3.14 -7.89
CA LYS A 162 13.08 -2.27 -8.88
C LYS A 162 13.29 -2.94 -10.23
N ASP A 163 13.59 -4.24 -10.25
CA ASP A 163 13.78 -5.00 -11.49
C ASP A 163 12.48 -5.03 -12.31
N LYS A 164 11.33 -5.25 -11.65
CA LYS A 164 10.02 -5.40 -12.29
C LYS A 164 8.90 -4.81 -11.43
N ILE A 165 8.81 -3.49 -11.43
CA ILE A 165 7.84 -2.77 -10.61
C ILE A 165 6.39 -3.03 -11.05
N GLU A 166 6.16 -3.44 -12.29
CA GLU A 166 4.85 -3.84 -12.82
C GLU A 166 4.26 -5.01 -12.03
N ASN A 167 5.11 -5.86 -11.43
CA ASN A 167 4.66 -6.95 -10.57
C ASN A 167 3.99 -6.48 -9.27
N MET A 168 4.13 -5.20 -8.92
CA MET A 168 3.43 -4.58 -7.79
C MET A 168 2.02 -4.10 -8.15
N GLU A 169 1.67 -3.95 -9.44
CA GLU A 169 0.30 -3.57 -9.84
C GLU A 169 -0.74 -4.58 -9.33
N PRO A 170 -0.58 -5.90 -9.53
CA PRO A 170 -1.58 -6.85 -9.06
C PRO A 170 -1.64 -6.94 -7.52
N VAL A 171 -0.51 -6.69 -6.85
CA VAL A 171 -0.45 -6.61 -5.37
C VAL A 171 -1.36 -5.48 -4.90
N LEU A 172 -1.12 -4.25 -5.38
CA LEU A 172 -1.89 -3.06 -5.00
C LEU A 172 -3.35 -3.10 -5.51
N ARG A 173 -3.61 -3.74 -6.65
CA ARG A 173 -4.97 -4.01 -7.16
C ARG A 173 -5.77 -4.91 -6.22
N SER A 174 -5.10 -5.80 -5.49
CA SER A 174 -5.76 -6.69 -4.52
C SER A 174 -6.00 -6.02 -3.16
N SER A 175 -5.31 -4.92 -2.86
CA SER A 175 -5.25 -4.30 -1.54
C SER A 175 -6.38 -3.31 -1.28
N ASN A 176 -6.81 -3.23 -0.01
CA ASN A 176 -7.78 -2.25 0.47
C ASN A 176 -7.08 -1.06 1.14
N ILE A 177 -5.96 -1.34 1.83
CA ILE A 177 -5.09 -0.35 2.46
C ILE A 177 -3.73 -0.39 1.77
N PHE A 178 -3.21 0.79 1.43
CA PHE A 178 -1.80 0.96 1.13
C PHE A 178 -1.21 1.98 2.11
N SER A 179 -0.17 1.61 2.84
CA SER A 179 0.59 2.49 3.69
C SER A 179 1.98 2.65 3.13
N PHE A 180 2.42 3.87 2.88
CA PHE A 180 3.73 4.17 2.33
C PHE A 180 4.53 4.97 3.35
N ASP A 181 5.65 4.42 3.82
CA ASP A 181 6.63 5.18 4.58
C ASP A 181 7.66 5.80 3.63
N ILE A 182 7.96 7.09 3.83
CA ILE A 182 8.99 7.81 3.06
C ILE A 182 10.38 7.19 3.22
N ASN A 183 10.62 6.43 4.29
CA ASN A 183 11.82 5.61 4.47
C ASN A 183 12.05 4.61 3.33
N ALA A 184 11.02 4.20 2.58
CA ALA A 184 11.18 3.37 1.39
C ALA A 184 11.97 4.07 0.26
N VAL A 185 12.00 5.40 0.23
CA VAL A 185 12.60 6.21 -0.83
C VAL A 185 14.08 6.47 -0.52
N LYS A 186 14.92 6.43 -1.56
CA LYS A 186 16.35 6.76 -1.44
C LYS A 186 16.54 8.22 -1.01
N PHE A 187 17.55 8.46 -0.18
CA PHE A 187 17.77 9.77 0.46
C PHE A 187 17.89 10.95 -0.53
N CYS A 188 18.46 10.75 -1.73
CA CYS A 188 18.62 11.83 -2.68
C CYS A 188 17.30 12.35 -3.27
N ASP A 189 16.24 11.53 -3.27
CA ASP A 189 14.91 11.93 -3.74
C ASP A 189 13.99 12.33 -2.56
N ALA A 190 14.28 11.85 -1.35
CA ALA A 190 13.57 12.19 -0.12
C ALA A 190 14.54 12.43 1.06
N PRO A 191 15.13 13.64 1.20
CA PRO A 191 16.20 13.96 2.17
C PRO A 191 15.67 14.14 3.61
N THR A 192 14.70 13.32 4.02
CA THR A 192 14.04 13.39 5.33
C THR A 192 13.91 12.02 5.99
N ASN A 193 14.22 10.93 5.29
CA ASN A 193 14.13 9.59 5.86
C ASN A 193 15.09 9.46 7.06
N ASP A 194 14.66 8.77 8.11
CA ASP A 194 15.40 8.78 9.38
C ASP A 194 16.71 7.99 9.32
N ASN A 195 16.73 6.95 8.49
CA ASN A 195 17.89 6.08 8.34
C ASN A 195 18.74 6.40 7.10
N ALA A 196 18.55 7.58 6.48
CA ALA A 196 19.43 8.17 5.47
C ALA A 196 20.03 7.14 4.48
N SER A 197 19.20 6.25 3.94
CA SER A 197 19.70 5.16 3.10
C SER A 197 20.01 5.67 1.68
N PRO A 198 21.21 5.40 1.14
CA PRO A 198 21.53 5.73 -0.25
C PRO A 198 20.72 4.88 -1.24
N ASN A 199 20.23 3.72 -0.79
CA ASN A 199 19.44 2.79 -1.58
C ASN A 199 17.98 2.86 -1.15
N GLY A 200 17.09 2.81 -2.13
CA GLY A 200 15.66 2.86 -1.93
C GLY A 200 14.95 2.99 -3.27
N LEU A 201 13.64 3.13 -3.20
CA LEU A 201 12.82 3.51 -4.35
C LEU A 201 13.25 4.90 -4.83
N ALA A 202 13.30 5.07 -6.14
CA ALA A 202 13.40 6.38 -6.75
C ALA A 202 12.04 7.09 -6.73
N GLY A 203 12.05 8.40 -6.95
CA GLY A 203 10.84 9.20 -6.91
C GLY A 203 9.80 8.79 -7.96
N ASP A 204 10.26 8.40 -9.16
CA ASP A 204 9.42 7.87 -10.24
C ASP A 204 8.82 6.50 -9.90
N GLU A 205 9.62 5.57 -9.35
CA GLU A 205 9.16 4.28 -8.83
C GLU A 205 8.08 4.47 -7.75
N SER A 206 8.27 5.44 -6.84
CA SER A 206 7.31 5.77 -5.79
C SER A 206 6.00 6.34 -6.35
N CYS A 207 6.09 7.20 -7.37
CA CYS A 207 4.94 7.72 -8.09
C CYS A 207 4.18 6.61 -8.85
N GLN A 208 4.90 5.64 -9.41
CA GLN A 208 4.31 4.50 -10.11
C GLN A 208 3.52 3.60 -9.16
N LEU A 209 4.04 3.32 -7.95
CA LEU A 209 3.28 2.61 -6.92
C LEU A 209 2.03 3.38 -6.49
N ALA A 210 2.14 4.69 -6.27
CA ALA A 210 0.99 5.53 -5.94
C ALA A 210 -0.07 5.51 -7.07
N ARG A 211 0.36 5.51 -8.33
CA ARG A 211 -0.52 5.35 -9.49
C ARG A 211 -1.25 4.01 -9.48
N TYR A 212 -0.54 2.90 -9.26
CA TYR A 212 -1.16 1.58 -9.17
C TYR A 212 -2.17 1.48 -8.02
N ALA A 213 -1.88 2.09 -6.88
CA ALA A 213 -2.81 2.20 -5.77
C ALA A 213 -4.07 2.99 -6.15
N GLY A 214 -3.93 4.11 -6.86
CA GLY A 214 -5.06 4.88 -7.39
C GLY A 214 -5.94 4.10 -8.36
N MET A 215 -5.31 3.30 -9.23
CA MET A 215 -5.97 2.47 -10.24
C MET A 215 -6.79 1.30 -9.68
N SER A 216 -6.50 0.86 -8.44
CA SER A 216 -7.18 -0.26 -7.78
C SER A 216 -8.62 0.10 -7.42
N ASP A 217 -9.60 -0.72 -7.82
CA ASP A 217 -11.00 -0.53 -7.44
C ASP A 217 -11.31 -0.99 -6.00
N LYS A 218 -10.46 -1.83 -5.42
CA LYS A 218 -10.56 -2.32 -4.04
C LYS A 218 -9.95 -1.37 -3.01
N LEU A 219 -8.98 -0.55 -3.43
CA LEU A 219 -8.26 0.34 -2.54
C LEU A 219 -9.12 1.56 -2.18
N SER A 220 -9.41 1.67 -0.89
CA SER A 220 -10.20 2.78 -0.33
C SER A 220 -9.43 3.58 0.73
N SER A 221 -8.22 3.16 1.13
CA SER A 221 -7.41 3.90 2.09
C SER A 221 -5.94 3.91 1.67
N PHE A 222 -5.36 5.10 1.47
CA PHE A 222 -3.95 5.29 1.17
C PHE A 222 -3.32 6.21 2.22
N GLY A 223 -2.25 5.78 2.88
CA GLY A 223 -1.52 6.57 3.86
C GLY A 223 -0.08 6.85 3.42
N ILE A 224 0.41 8.07 3.68
CA ILE A 224 1.82 8.45 3.49
C ILE A 224 2.35 8.96 4.82
N TYR A 225 3.45 8.37 5.31
CA TYR A 225 3.96 8.54 6.67
C TYR A 225 5.47 8.79 6.69
N GLY A 226 6.00 9.22 7.85
CA GLY A 226 7.44 9.36 8.05
C GLY A 226 8.04 10.66 7.49
N TYR A 227 7.22 11.61 7.03
CA TYR A 227 7.72 12.88 6.50
C TYR A 227 8.09 13.88 7.62
N ASP A 228 9.39 14.21 7.71
CA ASP A 228 9.91 15.25 8.62
C ASP A 228 10.25 16.54 7.86
N THR A 229 9.42 17.56 8.04
CA THR A 229 9.59 18.88 7.42
C THR A 229 10.84 19.62 7.87
N GLN A 230 11.34 19.36 9.08
CA GLN A 230 12.48 20.10 9.64
C GLN A 230 13.79 19.70 8.97
N LYS A 231 13.85 18.46 8.48
CA LYS A 231 15.01 17.90 7.74
C LYS A 231 14.91 18.13 6.23
N ASP A 232 13.76 18.60 5.72
CA ASP A 232 13.51 18.64 4.28
C ASP A 232 14.27 19.78 3.59
N ILE A 233 15.26 19.39 2.79
CA ILE A 233 16.07 20.33 2.01
C ILE A 233 15.31 20.67 0.72
N HIS A 234 15.14 21.98 0.46
CA HIS A 234 14.44 22.50 -0.74
C HIS A 234 13.00 21.99 -0.96
N ARG A 235 12.38 21.48 0.11
CA ARG A 235 11.06 20.84 0.07
C ARG A 235 11.02 19.65 -0.90
N MET A 236 12.13 18.95 -1.07
CA MET A 236 12.24 17.86 -2.06
C MET A 236 11.30 16.73 -1.70
N THR A 237 11.25 16.31 -0.43
CA THR A 237 10.32 15.26 -0.01
C THR A 237 8.87 15.71 -0.17
N ALA A 238 8.51 16.93 0.25
CA ALA A 238 7.13 17.43 0.05
C ALA A 238 6.72 17.48 -1.42
N LYS A 239 7.64 17.85 -2.33
CA LYS A 239 7.40 17.82 -3.77
C LYS A 239 7.18 16.39 -4.27
N LEU A 240 8.02 15.45 -3.86
CA LEU A 240 7.85 14.05 -4.24
C LEU A 240 6.50 13.51 -3.76
N ILE A 241 6.15 13.72 -2.48
CA ILE A 241 4.85 13.29 -1.96
C ILE A 241 3.71 13.93 -2.75
N SER A 242 3.80 15.23 -3.08
CA SER A 242 2.78 15.89 -3.89
C SER A 242 2.63 15.28 -5.30
N GLN A 243 3.73 14.81 -5.90
CA GLN A 243 3.72 14.11 -7.18
C GLN A 243 3.13 12.71 -7.04
N MET A 244 3.46 11.98 -5.97
CA MET A 244 2.83 10.69 -5.66
C MET A 244 1.31 10.83 -5.53
N LEU A 245 0.84 11.87 -4.84
CA LEU A 245 -0.59 12.19 -4.74
C LEU A 245 -1.20 12.53 -6.11
N TRP A 246 -0.50 13.31 -6.93
CA TRP A 246 -0.93 13.63 -8.29
C TRP A 246 -1.10 12.35 -9.14
N TYR A 247 -0.14 11.43 -9.06
CA TYR A 247 -0.21 10.15 -9.77
C TYR A 247 -1.23 9.17 -9.17
N PHE A 248 -1.48 9.23 -7.86
CA PHE A 248 -2.60 8.52 -7.26
C PHE A 248 -3.94 9.00 -7.84
N ILE A 249 -4.13 10.32 -7.97
CA ILE A 249 -5.31 10.92 -8.61
C ILE A 249 -5.40 10.53 -10.09
N ASP A 250 -4.27 10.51 -10.82
CA ASP A 250 -4.21 10.01 -12.20
C ASP A 250 -4.68 8.56 -12.30
N GLY A 251 -4.15 7.70 -11.44
CA GLY A 251 -4.57 6.31 -11.33
C GLY A 251 -6.05 6.19 -11.00
N TYR A 252 -6.56 7.04 -10.09
CA TYR A 252 -7.97 7.07 -9.71
C TYR A 252 -8.87 7.51 -10.87
N GLN A 253 -8.46 8.48 -11.70
CA GLN A 253 -9.25 8.90 -12.87
C GLN A 253 -9.46 7.74 -13.85
N VAL A 254 -8.43 6.92 -14.04
CA VAL A 254 -8.51 5.74 -14.91
C VAL A 254 -8.97 4.47 -14.18
N ARG A 255 -9.44 4.60 -12.92
CA ARG A 255 -10.01 3.50 -12.13
C ARG A 255 -11.25 2.97 -12.83
N ARG A 256 -11.04 1.97 -13.67
CA ARG A 256 -12.10 1.20 -14.31
C ARG A 256 -12.45 0.06 -13.38
N THR A 257 -13.70 0.04 -12.91
CA THR A 257 -14.27 -1.16 -12.29
C THR A 257 -14.26 -2.26 -13.35
N GLU A 258 -13.69 -3.41 -13.00
CA GLU A 258 -13.72 -4.57 -13.88
C GLU A 258 -15.16 -5.03 -14.10
N VAL A 259 -15.40 -5.59 -15.29
CA VAL A 259 -16.70 -6.21 -15.57
C VAL A 259 -16.79 -7.52 -14.79
N PRO A 260 -17.95 -7.90 -14.22
CA PRO A 260 -18.08 -9.21 -13.58
C PRO A 260 -17.60 -10.35 -14.49
N PHE A 261 -16.86 -11.32 -13.93
CA PHE A 261 -16.34 -12.47 -14.70
C PHE A 261 -17.43 -13.36 -15.32
N THR A 262 -18.70 -13.12 -14.99
CA THR A 262 -19.86 -13.75 -15.64
C THR A 262 -20.06 -13.29 -17.08
N GLU A 263 -19.61 -12.07 -17.43
CA GLU A 263 -19.72 -11.50 -18.78
C GLU A 263 -18.50 -11.89 -19.62
N LYS A 264 -18.46 -13.16 -20.04
CA LYS A 264 -17.30 -13.76 -20.74
C LYS A 264 -16.88 -13.00 -22.01
N ASP A 265 -17.81 -12.32 -22.68
CA ASP A 265 -17.54 -11.56 -23.91
C ASP A 265 -16.64 -10.34 -23.67
N GLU A 266 -16.51 -9.85 -22.44
CA GLU A 266 -15.61 -8.75 -22.07
C GLU A 266 -14.17 -9.20 -21.81
N TYR A 267 -13.91 -10.50 -21.91
CA TYR A 267 -12.61 -11.11 -21.63
C TYR A 267 -12.07 -11.88 -22.84
N LEU A 268 -10.74 -11.92 -22.96
CA LEU A 268 -10.02 -12.87 -23.80
C LEU A 268 -9.52 -14.00 -22.90
N SER A 269 -10.01 -15.22 -23.12
CA SER A 269 -9.62 -16.41 -22.35
C SER A 269 -8.48 -17.17 -23.02
N PHE A 270 -7.47 -17.50 -22.24
CA PHE A 270 -6.32 -18.31 -22.64
C PHE A 270 -6.28 -19.54 -21.74
N HIS A 271 -6.39 -20.72 -22.35
CA HIS A 271 -6.30 -22.00 -21.63
C HIS A 271 -4.93 -22.60 -21.88
N LEU A 272 -4.23 -22.91 -20.80
CA LEU A 272 -2.90 -23.49 -20.81
C LEU A 272 -2.92 -24.73 -19.92
N SER A 273 -2.05 -25.69 -20.22
CA SER A 273 -1.76 -26.79 -19.29
C SER A 273 -0.25 -26.75 -19.01
N PHE A 274 0.12 -26.56 -17.75
CA PHE A 274 1.52 -26.59 -17.29
C PHE A 274 1.62 -27.52 -16.08
N SER A 275 2.69 -28.31 -15.97
CA SER A 275 2.91 -29.20 -14.82
C SER A 275 1.67 -30.03 -14.39
N GLU A 276 0.89 -30.53 -15.34
CA GLU A 276 -0.36 -31.29 -15.12
C GLU A 276 -1.53 -30.48 -14.48
N ILE A 277 -1.40 -29.16 -14.42
CA ILE A 277 -2.41 -28.21 -13.96
C ILE A 277 -3.03 -27.52 -15.18
N ASP A 278 -4.35 -27.62 -15.31
CA ASP A 278 -5.11 -26.81 -16.25
C ASP A 278 -5.29 -25.40 -15.69
N ALA A 279 -4.76 -24.41 -16.37
CA ALA A 279 -4.80 -23.02 -15.99
C ALA A 279 -5.57 -22.18 -17.01
N GLU A 280 -6.39 -21.26 -16.50
CA GLU A 280 -7.13 -20.29 -17.30
C GLU A 280 -6.64 -18.88 -16.95
N PHE A 281 -6.22 -18.14 -17.97
CA PHE A 281 -5.88 -16.72 -17.87
C PHE A 281 -6.92 -15.90 -18.62
N LEU A 282 -7.34 -14.78 -18.04
CA LEU A 282 -8.21 -13.82 -18.68
C LEU A 282 -7.48 -12.50 -18.87
N LYS A 283 -7.64 -11.89 -20.05
CA LYS A 283 -7.29 -10.50 -20.30
C LYS A 283 -8.57 -9.68 -20.48
N SER A 284 -8.76 -8.68 -19.62
CA SER A 284 -9.89 -7.74 -19.71
C SER A 284 -9.76 -6.90 -20.98
N LYS A 285 -10.77 -6.92 -21.86
CA LYS A 285 -10.79 -6.07 -23.07
C LYS A 285 -10.94 -4.59 -22.70
N ARG A 286 -11.57 -4.31 -21.56
CA ARG A 286 -11.83 -2.96 -21.05
C ARG A 286 -10.62 -2.32 -20.39
N THR A 287 -9.86 -3.07 -19.60
CA THR A 287 -8.75 -2.52 -18.79
C THR A 287 -7.37 -2.98 -19.25
N ASN A 288 -7.30 -3.95 -20.17
CA ASN A 288 -6.08 -4.67 -20.56
C ASN A 288 -5.36 -5.38 -19.41
N ARG A 289 -5.99 -5.49 -18.23
CA ARG A 289 -5.42 -6.20 -17.08
C ARG A 289 -5.59 -7.71 -17.21
N TRP A 290 -4.65 -8.41 -16.57
CA TRP A 290 -4.61 -9.86 -16.56
C TRP A 290 -5.12 -10.42 -15.22
N TRP A 291 -5.76 -11.58 -15.35
CA TRP A 291 -6.32 -12.38 -14.28
C TRP A 291 -5.94 -13.83 -14.52
N MET A 292 -5.68 -14.57 -13.45
CA MET A 292 -5.46 -16.00 -13.51
C MET A 292 -6.43 -16.73 -12.58
N LYS A 293 -6.89 -17.89 -13.03
CA LYS A 293 -7.80 -18.74 -12.28
C LYS A 293 -7.05 -19.67 -11.35
N LEU A 294 -7.49 -19.71 -10.10
CA LEU A 294 -7.02 -20.68 -9.11
C LEU A 294 -7.82 -21.98 -9.20
N PRO A 295 -7.29 -23.09 -8.64
CA PRO A 295 -8.04 -24.35 -8.53
C PRO A 295 -9.37 -24.22 -7.77
N SER A 296 -9.50 -23.23 -6.87
CA SER A 296 -10.76 -22.91 -6.18
C SER A 296 -11.86 -22.40 -7.12
N GLY A 297 -11.49 -21.96 -8.32
CA GLY A 297 -12.38 -21.31 -9.28
C GLY A 297 -12.34 -19.78 -9.22
N ASP A 298 -11.68 -19.20 -8.21
CA ASP A 298 -11.53 -17.75 -8.08
C ASP A 298 -10.51 -17.18 -9.07
N TYR A 299 -10.74 -15.95 -9.52
CA TYR A 299 -9.78 -15.20 -10.31
C TYR A 299 -9.00 -14.22 -9.45
N ILE A 300 -7.68 -14.23 -9.62
CA ILE A 300 -6.77 -13.33 -8.93
C ILE A 300 -6.00 -12.44 -9.91
N PRO A 301 -5.67 -11.20 -9.50
CA PRO A 301 -4.80 -10.32 -10.26
C PRO A 301 -3.47 -10.98 -10.64
N CYS A 302 -3.09 -10.94 -11.92
CA CYS A 302 -1.76 -11.33 -12.37
C CYS A 302 -1.22 -10.36 -13.42
N THR A 303 0.02 -10.58 -13.83
CA THR A 303 0.69 -9.85 -14.92
C THR A 303 0.66 -10.64 -16.22
N TYR A 304 1.08 -9.99 -17.31
CA TYR A 304 1.34 -10.68 -18.57
C TYR A 304 2.56 -11.62 -18.47
N GLU A 305 3.54 -11.26 -17.64
CA GLU A 305 4.72 -12.10 -17.40
C GLU A 305 4.35 -13.43 -16.72
N ASP A 306 3.40 -13.41 -15.78
CA ASP A 306 2.85 -14.64 -15.18
C ASP A 306 2.27 -15.56 -16.27
N TYR A 307 1.53 -15.00 -17.23
CA TYR A 307 1.03 -15.75 -18.38
C TYR A 307 2.16 -16.28 -19.28
N GLN A 308 3.21 -15.48 -19.54
CA GLN A 308 4.35 -15.92 -20.34
C GLN A 308 5.12 -17.07 -19.67
N THR A 309 5.27 -17.01 -18.35
CA THR A 309 5.91 -18.05 -17.53
C THR A 309 5.13 -19.35 -17.61
N ALA A 310 3.81 -19.29 -17.38
CA ALA A 310 2.91 -20.43 -17.55
C ALA A 310 2.93 -21.00 -18.99
N SER A 311 3.00 -20.13 -19.99
CA SER A 311 3.05 -20.54 -21.41
C SER A 311 4.36 -21.26 -21.77
N ASN A 312 5.44 -21.02 -21.02
CA ASN A 312 6.72 -21.72 -21.17
C ASN A 312 6.76 -23.05 -20.41
N GLY A 313 5.70 -23.40 -19.67
CA GLY A 313 5.58 -24.64 -18.92
C GLY A 313 5.98 -24.54 -17.44
N ASP A 314 6.34 -23.35 -16.95
CA ASP A 314 6.74 -23.10 -15.57
C ASP A 314 5.56 -22.57 -14.73
N ILE A 315 5.50 -22.92 -13.44
CA ILE A 315 4.45 -22.43 -12.53
C ILE A 315 4.79 -20.99 -12.10
N PRO A 316 3.91 -20.00 -12.34
CA PRO A 316 4.14 -18.64 -11.84
C PRO A 316 4.18 -18.62 -10.31
N GLU A 317 5.18 -17.93 -9.74
CA GLU A 317 5.38 -17.88 -8.28
C GLU A 317 4.13 -17.38 -7.54
N ARG A 318 3.44 -16.38 -8.10
CA ARG A 318 2.18 -15.84 -7.55
C ARG A 318 1.10 -16.91 -7.48
N TRP A 319 0.98 -17.77 -8.48
CA TRP A 319 -0.01 -18.84 -8.50
C TRP A 319 0.31 -19.88 -7.43
N PHE A 320 1.58 -20.26 -7.31
CA PHE A 320 2.05 -21.21 -6.31
C PHE A 320 1.75 -20.73 -4.88
N ARG A 321 2.12 -19.48 -4.55
CA ARG A 321 1.87 -18.90 -3.22
C ARG A 321 0.38 -18.84 -2.85
N GLU A 322 -0.47 -18.52 -3.82
CA GLU A 322 -1.92 -18.46 -3.59
C GLU A 322 -2.53 -19.85 -3.40
N GLN A 323 -1.99 -20.87 -4.07
CA GLN A 323 -2.38 -22.25 -3.80
C GLN A 323 -1.95 -22.69 -2.40
N GLU A 324 -0.72 -22.39 -1.98
CA GLU A 324 -0.24 -22.72 -0.63
C GLU A 324 -1.14 -22.13 0.45
N ARG A 325 -1.70 -20.92 0.24
CA ARG A 325 -2.62 -20.26 1.18
C ARG A 325 -3.95 -20.98 1.37
N LEU A 326 -4.43 -21.70 0.37
CA LEU A 326 -5.72 -22.38 0.41
C LEU A 326 -5.70 -23.71 1.18
N VAL A 327 -4.51 -24.24 1.48
CA VAL A 327 -4.29 -25.51 2.22
C VAL A 327 -4.12 -25.25 3.70
#